data_AF-A0A7Y1QPF0-F1
#
_entry.id   AF-A0A7Y1QPF0-F1
#
_cell.length_a   1.000
_cell.length_b   1.000
_cell.length_c   1.000
_cell.angle_alpha   90.00
_cell.angle_beta   90.00
_cell.angle_gamma   90.00
#
_symmetry.space_group_name_H-M   'P 1'
#
loop_
_entity.id
_entity.type
_entity.pdbx_description
1 polymer ?
#
loop_
_entity_poly.entity_id
_entity_poly.type
_entity_poly.pdbx_seq_one_letter_code
_entity_poly.pdbx_strand_id
1 'polypeptide(L)'
;MWLKPVALALLLAPLVTACFSEPFQPPAADADLWEKPGASSKDVLASMLACGEKNGSGIDPNASFQERAQRFVCMKRAGYTRRDGFDVCALRTQEPLKACESAQ
;
A
#
# COMPACT_ATOMS: atom_id res chain seq x y z
N MET A 1 -32.94 -14.00 39.73
CA MET A 1 -33.38 -12.80 38.97
C MET A 1 -32.25 -12.22 38.10
N TRP A 2 -31.44 -13.06 37.42
CA TRP A 2 -30.28 -12.59 36.63
C TRP A 2 -30.39 -12.87 35.11
N LEU A 3 -31.43 -13.56 34.64
CA LEU A 3 -31.60 -13.80 33.19
C LEU A 3 -31.86 -12.51 32.40
N LYS A 4 -32.56 -11.52 32.99
CA LYS A 4 -32.91 -10.26 32.33
C LYS A 4 -31.69 -9.38 31.99
N PRO A 5 -30.76 -9.09 32.93
CA PRO A 5 -29.56 -8.30 32.60
C PRO A 5 -28.61 -9.04 31.65
N VAL A 6 -28.51 -10.37 31.75
CA VAL A 6 -27.66 -11.18 30.85
C VAL A 6 -28.21 -11.19 29.43
N ALA A 7 -29.53 -11.33 29.26
CA ALA A 7 -30.18 -11.25 27.95
C ALA A 7 -30.03 -9.85 27.32
N LEU A 8 -30.11 -8.79 28.13
CA LEU A 8 -29.92 -7.42 27.66
C LEU A 8 -28.47 -7.17 27.21
N ALA A 9 -27.49 -7.68 27.96
CA ALA A 9 -26.08 -7.57 27.60
C ALA A 9 -25.73 -8.31 26.30
N LEU A 10 -26.31 -9.51 26.10
CA LEU A 10 -26.13 -10.30 24.87
C LEU A 10 -26.73 -9.62 23.62
N LEU A 11 -27.84 -8.90 23.78
CA LEU A 11 -28.47 -8.14 22.67
C LEU A 11 -27.71 -6.85 22.32
N LEU A 12 -27.03 -6.24 23.29
CA LEU A 12 -26.28 -4.99 23.09
C LEU A 12 -24.85 -5.22 22.59
N ALA A 13 -24.23 -6.36 22.91
CA ALA A 13 -22.86 -6.69 22.48
C ALA A 13 -22.60 -6.55 20.96
N PRO A 14 -23.46 -7.04 20.04
CA PRO A 14 -23.21 -6.91 18.60
C PRO A 14 -23.39 -5.48 18.06
N LEU A 15 -24.12 -4.61 18.78
CA LEU A 15 -24.27 -3.19 18.40
C LEU A 15 -22.98 -2.41 18.66
N VAL A 16 -22.21 -2.79 19.68
CA VAL A 16 -20.94 -2.13 20.01
C VAL A 16 -19.82 -2.57 19.06
N THR A 17 -19.83 -3.82 18.58
CA THR A 17 -18.79 -4.32 17.67
C THR A 17 -18.89 -3.75 16.26
N ALA A 18 -20.09 -3.35 15.82
CA ALA A 18 -20.30 -2.73 14.51
C ALA A 18 -19.69 -1.32 14.38
N CYS A 19 -19.39 -0.62 15.48
CA CYS A 19 -18.72 0.68 15.44
C CYS A 19 -17.20 0.59 15.23
N PHE A 20 -16.60 -0.59 15.42
CA PHE A 20 -15.15 -0.80 15.32
C PHE A 20 -14.72 -1.54 14.06
N SER A 21 -15.68 -2.06 13.28
CA SER A 21 -15.37 -2.59 11.96
C SER A 21 -15.44 -1.47 10.94
N GLU A 22 -14.42 -1.37 10.08
CA GLU A 22 -14.47 -0.57 8.86
C GLU A 22 -14.66 -1.51 7.66
N PRO A 23 -15.83 -2.15 7.51
CA PRO A 23 -16.07 -3.02 6.38
C PRO A 23 -16.09 -2.17 5.09
N PHE A 24 -15.54 -2.72 4.01
CA PHE A 24 -15.52 -2.10 2.67
C PHE A 24 -14.64 -0.84 2.51
N GLN A 25 -13.61 -0.68 3.33
CA GLN A 25 -12.56 0.30 3.01
C GLN A 25 -11.89 -0.08 1.67
N PRO A 26 -11.62 0.90 0.80
CA PRO A 26 -10.80 0.65 -0.38
C PRO A 26 -9.43 0.11 0.09
N PRO A 27 -8.78 -0.76 -0.71
CA PRO A 27 -7.42 -1.18 -0.41
C PRO A 27 -6.53 0.06 -0.25
N ALA A 28 -5.55 -0.04 0.64
CA ALA A 28 -4.57 1.02 0.84
C ALA A 28 -3.97 1.46 -0.50
N ALA A 29 -3.78 2.77 -0.69
CA ALA A 29 -3.14 3.26 -1.89
C ALA A 29 -1.67 2.82 -1.88
N ASP A 30 -1.05 2.68 -3.05
CA ASP A 30 0.38 2.31 -3.12
C ASP A 30 1.27 3.31 -2.35
N ALA A 31 0.90 4.59 -2.34
CA ALA A 31 1.54 5.62 -1.53
C ALA A 31 1.53 5.32 -0.02
N ASP A 32 0.53 4.61 0.49
CA ASP A 32 0.45 4.26 1.91
C ASP A 32 1.42 3.11 2.26
N LEU A 33 2.00 2.44 1.26
CA LEU A 33 2.90 1.31 1.43
C LEU A 33 4.38 1.73 1.42
N TRP A 34 4.68 2.91 0.87
CA TRP A 34 6.03 3.48 0.86
C TRP A 34 6.32 4.26 2.13
N GLU A 35 7.54 4.11 2.64
CA GLU A 35 8.02 4.82 3.81
C GLU A 35 9.49 5.21 3.70
N LYS A 36 9.84 6.29 4.41
CA LYS A 36 11.20 6.78 4.58
C LYS A 36 11.25 7.54 5.89
N PRO A 37 12.29 7.37 6.74
CA PRO A 37 12.40 8.11 7.99
C PRO A 37 12.26 9.62 7.78
N GLY A 38 11.32 10.24 8.49
CA GLY A 38 11.05 11.68 8.41
C GLY A 38 10.20 12.15 7.22
N ALA A 39 9.80 11.27 6.30
CA ALA A 39 8.92 11.63 5.19
C ALA A 39 7.44 11.63 5.61
N SER A 40 6.71 12.67 5.21
CA SER A 40 5.25 12.71 5.33
C SER A 40 4.57 11.98 4.16
N SER A 41 3.27 11.67 4.27
CA SER A 41 2.50 11.11 3.16
C SER A 41 2.51 12.00 1.91
N LYS A 42 2.61 13.33 2.08
CA LYS A 42 2.73 14.27 0.96
C LYS A 42 4.08 14.12 0.25
N ASP A 43 5.16 13.89 0.99
CA ASP A 43 6.50 13.68 0.41
C ASP A 43 6.59 12.37 -0.36
N VAL A 44 5.93 11.32 0.17
CA VAL A 44 5.79 10.04 -0.53
C VAL A 44 5.07 10.25 -1.87
N LEU A 45 3.89 10.87 -1.84
CA LEU A 45 3.12 11.14 -3.06
C LEU A 45 3.91 12.00 -4.06
N ALA A 46 4.57 13.07 -3.59
CA ALA A 46 5.40 13.91 -4.43
C ALA A 46 6.54 13.12 -5.09
N SER A 47 7.18 12.22 -4.34
CA SER A 47 8.25 11.36 -4.86
C SER A 47 7.72 10.34 -5.86
N MET A 48 6.56 9.73 -5.63
CA MET A 48 5.92 8.83 -6.59
C MET A 48 5.62 9.54 -7.92
N LEU A 49 5.03 10.74 -7.84
CA LEU A 49 4.74 11.56 -9.02
C LEU A 49 6.04 11.94 -9.75
N ALA A 50 7.09 12.32 -9.02
CA ALA A 50 8.40 12.62 -9.59
C ALA A 50 9.06 11.39 -10.25
N CYS A 51 8.80 10.20 -9.72
CA CYS A 51 9.25 8.92 -10.29
C CYS A 51 8.42 8.44 -11.48
N GLY A 52 7.35 9.15 -11.86
CA GLY A 52 6.55 8.87 -13.04
C GLY A 52 5.23 8.15 -12.77
N GLU A 53 4.82 7.98 -11.51
CA GLU A 53 3.45 7.57 -11.20
C GLU A 53 2.45 8.67 -11.53
N LYS A 54 1.23 8.29 -11.93
CA LYS A 54 0.17 9.24 -12.29
C LYS A 54 -0.57 9.79 -11.06
N ASN A 55 -0.59 9.03 -9.99
CA ASN A 55 -1.23 9.35 -8.71
C ASN A 55 -0.72 8.38 -7.62
N GLY A 56 -1.20 8.57 -6.38
CA GLY A 56 -0.79 7.75 -5.24
C GLY A 56 -1.31 6.31 -5.24
N SER A 57 -2.18 5.91 -6.16
CA SER A 57 -2.66 4.51 -6.23
C SER A 57 -1.61 3.55 -6.77
N GLY A 58 -0.60 4.04 -7.51
CA GLY A 58 0.38 3.20 -8.22
C GLY A 58 -0.20 2.37 -9.37
N ILE A 59 -1.50 2.53 -9.67
CA ILE A 59 -2.17 1.79 -10.73
C ILE A 59 -2.08 2.58 -12.03
N ASP A 60 -1.36 2.02 -12.99
CA ASP A 60 -1.35 2.46 -14.38
C ASP A 60 -1.61 1.25 -15.30
N PRO A 61 -2.85 1.08 -15.79
CA PRO A 61 -3.23 -0.06 -16.63
C PRO A 61 -2.43 -0.12 -17.94
N ASN A 62 -1.92 1.02 -18.40
CA ASN A 62 -1.20 1.13 -19.66
C ASN A 62 0.32 1.03 -19.48
N ALA A 63 0.82 1.02 -18.24
CA ALA A 63 2.26 0.89 -17.98
C ALA A 63 2.72 -0.55 -18.16
N SER A 64 3.75 -0.71 -18.99
CA SER A 64 4.50 -1.96 -19.14
C SER A 64 5.21 -2.36 -17.83
N PHE A 65 5.59 -3.63 -17.72
CA PHE A 65 6.40 -4.10 -16.58
C PHE A 65 7.74 -3.37 -16.46
N GLN A 66 8.34 -2.95 -17.58
CA GLN A 66 9.58 -2.18 -17.57
C GLN A 66 9.37 -0.79 -16.97
N GLU A 67 8.29 -0.09 -17.33
CA GLU A 67 7.96 1.22 -16.74
C GLU A 67 7.66 1.09 -15.24
N ARG A 68 6.90 0.06 -14.83
CA ARG A 68 6.64 -0.20 -13.40
C ARG A 68 7.93 -0.46 -12.63
N ALA A 69 8.85 -1.24 -13.19
CA ALA A 69 10.16 -1.48 -12.60
C ALA A 69 11.00 -0.20 -12.49
N GLN A 70 10.96 0.67 -13.50
CA GLN A 70 11.65 1.97 -13.46
C GLN A 70 11.13 2.86 -12.33
N ARG A 71 9.79 2.97 -12.20
CA ARG A 71 9.15 3.76 -11.13
C ARG A 71 9.47 3.20 -9.75
N PHE A 72 9.41 1.87 -9.59
CA PHE A 72 9.77 1.18 -8.36
C PHE A 72 11.23 1.44 -7.96
N VAL A 73 12.17 1.23 -8.87
CA VAL A 73 13.61 1.47 -8.62
C VAL A 73 13.89 2.94 -8.35
N CYS A 74 13.18 3.87 -9.00
CA CYS A 74 13.29 5.30 -8.71
C CYS A 74 12.95 5.61 -7.25
N MET A 75 11.82 5.08 -6.73
CA MET A 75 11.45 5.25 -5.33
C MET A 75 12.50 4.67 -4.37
N LYS A 76 13.02 3.47 -4.68
CA LYS A 76 14.11 2.84 -3.91
C LYS A 76 15.37 3.72 -3.89
N ARG A 77 15.76 4.28 -5.03
CA ARG A 77 16.91 5.22 -5.15
C ARG A 77 16.69 6.53 -4.40
N ALA A 78 15.45 7.00 -4.31
CA ALA A 78 15.08 8.15 -3.48
C ALA A 78 15.11 7.84 -1.96
N GLY A 79 15.43 6.60 -1.58
CA GLY A 79 15.61 6.16 -0.20
C GLY A 79 14.32 5.67 0.46
N TYR A 80 13.28 5.38 -0.32
CA TYR A 80 12.04 4.79 0.20
C TYR A 80 12.13 3.27 0.25
N THR A 81 11.46 2.69 1.24
CA THR A 81 11.23 1.25 1.38
C THR A 81 9.74 0.98 1.38
N ARG A 82 9.35 -0.28 1.14
CA ARG A 82 7.95 -0.70 1.26
C ARG A 82 7.73 -1.51 2.51
N ARG A 83 6.57 -1.31 3.15
CA ARG A 83 6.16 -2.04 4.34
C ARG A 83 5.59 -3.43 4.08
N ASP A 84 5.04 -3.65 2.88
CA ASP A 84 4.40 -4.90 2.48
C ASP A 84 5.39 -5.96 1.96
N GLY A 85 6.69 -5.64 1.92
CA GLY A 85 7.73 -6.53 1.42
C GLY A 85 7.68 -6.76 -0.10
N PHE A 86 6.85 -6.02 -0.83
CA PHE A 86 6.74 -6.15 -2.28
C PHE A 86 8.01 -5.65 -2.97
N ASP A 87 8.53 -6.45 -3.90
CA ASP A 87 9.69 -6.10 -4.72
C ASP A 87 9.45 -6.49 -6.17
N VAL A 88 9.31 -5.49 -7.04
CA VAL A 88 9.13 -5.68 -8.49
C VAL A 88 10.31 -6.42 -9.10
N CYS A 89 11.52 -6.18 -8.57
CA CYS A 89 12.75 -6.78 -9.08
C CYS A 89 12.95 -8.24 -8.65
N ALA A 90 12.19 -8.71 -7.65
CA ALA A 90 12.18 -10.11 -7.24
C ALA A 90 11.17 -10.96 -8.03
N LEU A 91 10.31 -10.34 -8.86
CA LEU A 91 9.33 -11.06 -9.65
C LEU A 91 10.01 -11.83 -10.79
N ARG A 92 9.61 -13.10 -10.99
CA ARG A 92 10.03 -13.88 -12.15
C ARG A 92 9.23 -13.46 -13.37
N THR A 93 9.80 -12.59 -14.18
CA THR A 93 9.28 -12.18 -15.48
C THR A 93 9.88 -13.01 -16.61
N GLN A 94 9.20 -13.05 -17.76
CA GLN A 94 9.69 -13.75 -18.95
C GLN A 94 10.93 -13.06 -19.56
N GLU A 95 10.94 -11.72 -19.53
CA GLU A 95 12.06 -10.88 -19.96
C GLU A 95 12.68 -10.19 -18.74
N PRO A 96 14.01 -9.98 -18.69
CA PRO A 96 14.67 -9.30 -17.59
C PRO A 96 14.23 -7.83 -17.49
N LEU A 97 14.06 -7.34 -16.27
CA LEU A 97 13.70 -5.94 -16.00
C LEU A 97 14.97 -5.08 -15.93
N LYS A 98 15.21 -4.28 -16.96
CA LYS A 98 16.46 -3.50 -17.10
C LYS A 98 16.70 -2.54 -15.92
N ALA A 99 15.63 -1.98 -15.37
CA ALA A 99 15.73 -1.08 -14.22
C ALA A 99 16.33 -1.79 -12.99
N CYS A 100 16.04 -3.07 -12.82
CA CYS A 100 16.44 -3.88 -11.67
C CYS A 100 17.90 -4.32 -11.71
N GLU A 101 18.49 -4.45 -12.90
CA GLU A 101 19.92 -4.77 -13.07
C GLU A 101 20.83 -3.70 -12.47
N SER A 102 20.34 -2.45 -12.43
CA SER A 102 21.07 -1.28 -11.93
C SER A 102 20.73 -0.91 -10.47
N ALA A 103 19.97 -1.77 -9.78
CA ALA A 103 19.58 -1.62 -8.38
C ALA A 103 20.25 -2.64 -7.44
N GLN A 104 21.10 -3.53 -8.00
CA GLN A 104 21.91 -4.52 -7.31
C GLN A 104 23.29 -3.98 -6.93
#